data_AF-A0A943TFS9-F1
#
_entry.id   AF-A0A943TFS9-F1
#
_cell.length_a   1.000
_cell.length_b   1.000
_cell.length_c   1.000
_cell.angle_alpha   90.00
_cell.angle_beta   90.00
_cell.angle_gamma   90.00
#
_symmetry.space_group_name_H-M   'P 1'
#
loop_
_entity.id
_entity.type
_entity.pdbx_description
1 polymer ?
#
loop_
_entity_poly.entity_id
_entity_poly.type
_entity_poly.pdbx_seq_one_letter_code
_entity_poly.pdbx_strand_id
1 'polypeptide(L)'
;MDSIFEKRLLILLPYHILRYESFLKNSCSNSKKLEQLLTDYQKISSALEQCTNDKKSTLYIDMITLIEEIADHIIPKDCEKIRERLGNIMGGKILQLESERLLEKGQLLGEAKGRAAGLIQGQSEGRKTERIEAIQNMISLGLTKEKILTVYSEKEYNDAIKSMLVEA
;
A
#
# COMPACT_ATOMS: atom_id res chain seq x y z
N MET A 1 20.99 -15.28 20.53
CA MET A 1 20.49 -14.27 19.58
C MET A 1 19.64 -13.25 20.31
N ASP A 2 18.77 -13.67 21.23
CA ASP A 2 17.88 -12.79 22.01
C ASP A 2 18.65 -11.65 22.73
N SER A 3 19.85 -11.95 23.25
CA SER A 3 20.74 -10.96 23.86
C SER A 3 21.27 -9.87 22.90
N ILE A 4 21.35 -10.13 21.59
CA ILE A 4 21.79 -9.13 20.59
C ILE A 4 20.73 -8.04 20.45
N PHE A 5 19.45 -8.44 20.43
CA PHE A 5 18.32 -7.52 20.34
C PHE A 5 18.07 -6.80 21.68
N GLU A 6 18.09 -7.52 22.80
CA GLU A 6 17.94 -6.95 24.14
C GLU A 6 19.00 -5.89 24.45
N LYS A 7 20.26 -6.14 24.06
CA LYS A 7 21.38 -5.22 24.28
C LYS A 7 21.58 -4.22 23.14
N ARG A 8 20.71 -4.21 22.12
CA ARG A 8 20.79 -3.35 20.92
C ARG A 8 22.13 -3.43 20.18
N LEU A 9 22.76 -4.60 20.18
CA LEU A 9 24.05 -4.85 19.51
C LEU A 9 23.85 -5.23 18.03
N LEU A 10 23.00 -4.48 17.33
CA LEU A 10 22.54 -4.82 15.97
C LEU A 10 23.69 -4.89 14.95
N ILE A 11 24.78 -4.16 15.19
CA ILE A 11 26.02 -4.22 14.39
C ILE A 11 26.65 -5.63 14.33
N LEU A 12 26.29 -6.52 15.25
CA LEU A 12 26.75 -7.90 15.27
C LEU A 12 25.94 -8.83 14.36
N LEU A 13 24.78 -8.41 13.86
CA LEU A 13 23.91 -9.23 13.01
C LEU A 13 24.60 -9.61 11.67
N PRO A 14 25.24 -8.68 10.93
CA PRO A 14 25.99 -9.04 9.72
C PRO A 14 27.10 -10.07 10.00
N TYR A 15 27.84 -9.90 11.10
CA TYR A 15 28.90 -10.83 11.50
C TYR A 15 28.34 -12.21 11.85
N HIS A 16 27.17 -12.26 12.51
CA HIS A 16 26.52 -13.51 12.89
C HIS A 16 26.16 -14.37 11.67
N ILE A 17 25.72 -13.71 10.60
CA ILE A 17 25.42 -14.32 9.30
C ILE A 17 26.69 -14.74 8.57
N LEU A 18 27.68 -13.84 8.48
CA LEU A 18 28.92 -14.10 7.74
C LEU A 18 29.66 -15.34 8.26
N ARG A 19 29.54 -15.66 9.55
CA ARG A 19 30.11 -16.87 10.16
C ARG A 19 29.71 -18.18 9.45
N TYR A 20 28.57 -18.21 8.75
CA TYR A 20 28.12 -19.38 8.01
C TYR A 20 28.82 -19.57 6.65
N GLU A 21 29.58 -18.60 6.17
CA GLU A 21 30.28 -18.62 4.86
C GLU A 21 31.21 -19.84 4.72
N SER A 22 32.14 -20.03 5.66
CA SER A 22 33.10 -21.13 5.63
C SER A 22 32.42 -22.50 5.65
N PHE A 23 31.21 -22.56 6.19
CA PHE A 23 30.43 -23.79 6.26
C PHE A 23 29.68 -24.05 4.95
N LEU A 24 29.03 -23.04 4.39
CA LEU A 24 28.26 -23.14 3.15
C LEU A 24 29.16 -23.45 1.95
N LYS A 25 30.35 -22.85 1.88
CA LYS A 25 31.33 -23.08 0.80
C LYS A 25 31.87 -24.51 0.74
N ASN A 26 31.87 -25.24 1.86
CA ASN A 26 32.49 -26.55 1.95
C ASN A 26 31.50 -27.73 1.87
N SER A 27 30.22 -27.54 2.19
CA SER A 27 29.20 -28.60 2.10
C SER A 27 27.77 -28.04 2.19
N CYS A 28 27.12 -27.76 1.05
CA CYS A 28 25.68 -27.49 1.02
C CYS A 28 24.80 -28.68 1.49
N SER A 29 25.39 -29.86 1.68
CA SER A 29 24.70 -31.08 2.11
C SER A 29 24.50 -31.21 3.62
N ASN A 30 25.09 -30.33 4.43
CA ASN A 30 25.05 -30.46 5.89
C ASN A 30 23.82 -29.71 6.46
N SER A 31 22.71 -30.45 6.52
CA SER A 31 21.36 -29.93 6.79
C SER A 31 21.20 -29.23 8.14
N LYS A 32 21.91 -29.64 9.20
CA LYS A 32 21.70 -29.10 10.55
C LYS A 32 22.07 -27.61 10.69
N LYS A 33 23.25 -27.22 10.20
CA LYS A 33 23.72 -25.83 10.27
C LYS A 33 23.01 -24.95 9.26
N LEU A 34 22.51 -25.53 8.16
CA LEU A 34 21.65 -24.85 7.22
C LEU A 34 20.29 -24.50 7.83
N GLU A 35 19.63 -25.45 8.50
CA GLU A 35 18.38 -25.16 9.22
C GLU A 35 18.62 -24.12 10.32
N GLN A 36 19.80 -24.16 10.96
CA GLN A 36 20.19 -23.14 11.93
C GLN A 36 20.34 -21.75 11.30
N LEU A 37 20.97 -21.65 10.13
CA LEU A 37 21.06 -20.41 9.36
C LEU A 37 19.67 -19.86 9.03
N LEU A 38 18.77 -20.70 8.50
CA LEU A 38 17.41 -20.29 8.14
C LEU A 38 16.61 -19.84 9.36
N THR A 39 16.72 -20.56 10.48
CA THR A 39 16.09 -20.20 11.75
C THR A 39 16.64 -18.88 12.28
N ASP A 40 17.96 -18.68 12.18
CA ASP A 40 18.58 -17.45 12.64
C ASP A 40 18.13 -16.27 11.77
N TYR A 41 18.08 -16.45 10.44
CA TYR A 41 17.54 -15.48 9.51
C TYR A 41 16.10 -15.09 9.83
N GLN A 42 15.21 -16.07 10.04
CA GLN A 42 13.80 -15.80 10.38
C GLN A 42 13.67 -14.97 11.65
N LYS A 43 14.40 -15.32 12.71
CA LYS A 43 14.36 -14.58 13.98
C LYS A 43 14.90 -13.15 13.83
N ILE A 44 15.99 -12.98 13.08
CA ILE A 44 16.56 -11.66 12.81
C ILE A 44 15.54 -10.80 12.06
N SER A 45 14.95 -11.35 11.01
CA SER A 45 13.99 -10.63 10.20
C SER A 45 12.74 -10.21 10.99
N SER A 46 12.13 -11.14 11.72
CA SER A 46 10.97 -10.82 12.56
C SER A 46 11.28 -9.81 13.67
N ALA A 47 12.49 -9.84 14.23
CA ALA A 47 12.90 -8.87 15.25
C ALA A 47 13.13 -7.47 14.64
N LEU A 48 13.72 -7.39 13.44
CA LEU A 48 13.93 -6.13 12.73
C LEU A 48 12.59 -5.51 12.29
N GLU A 49 11.63 -6.31 11.81
CA GLU A 49 10.25 -5.86 11.49
C GLU A 49 9.50 -5.27 12.69
N GLN A 50 9.69 -5.83 13.88
CA GLN A 50 9.05 -5.28 15.09
C GLN A 50 9.67 -3.94 15.48
N CYS A 51 10.92 -3.68 15.11
CA CYS A 51 11.64 -2.44 15.41
C CYS A 51 11.40 -1.31 14.40
N THR A 52 10.95 -1.61 13.17
CA THR A 52 10.75 -0.60 12.11
C THR A 52 9.51 0.29 12.31
N ASN A 53 8.63 -0.04 13.27
CA ASN A 53 7.47 0.79 13.62
C ASN A 53 7.86 2.08 14.39
N ASP A 54 9.06 2.14 14.96
CA ASP A 54 9.63 3.36 15.53
C ASP A 54 10.38 4.12 14.43
N LYS A 55 10.35 5.46 14.48
CA LYS A 55 10.91 6.44 13.50
C LYS A 55 12.44 6.36 13.21
N LYS A 56 13.06 5.19 13.30
CA LYS A 56 14.47 4.86 13.00
C LYS A 56 14.60 4.08 11.68
N SER A 57 13.76 4.42 10.70
CA SER A 57 13.54 3.61 9.50
C SER A 57 14.80 3.32 8.68
N THR A 58 15.74 4.25 8.54
CA THR A 58 16.91 4.06 7.67
C THR A 58 17.91 3.02 8.17
N LEU A 59 18.35 3.08 9.44
CA LEU A 59 19.40 2.17 9.94
C LEU A 59 18.95 0.69 9.94
N TYR A 60 17.68 0.44 10.23
CA TYR A 60 17.13 -0.93 10.20
C TYR A 60 16.97 -1.43 8.77
N ILE A 61 16.54 -0.57 7.85
CA ILE A 61 16.47 -0.89 6.42
C ILE A 61 17.89 -1.21 5.89
N ASP A 62 18.87 -0.34 6.15
CA ASP A 62 20.26 -0.54 5.73
C ASP A 62 20.84 -1.85 6.28
N MET A 63 20.50 -2.21 7.53
CA MET A 63 20.93 -3.49 8.11
C MET A 63 20.24 -4.71 7.49
N ILE A 64 18.96 -4.62 7.15
CA ILE A 64 18.26 -5.70 6.42
C ILE A 64 18.93 -5.90 5.06
N THR A 65 19.14 -4.82 4.30
CA THR A 65 19.80 -4.86 2.99
C THR A 65 21.21 -5.44 3.08
N LEU A 66 22.00 -5.02 4.06
CA LEU A 66 23.35 -5.58 4.26
C LEU A 66 23.32 -7.08 4.57
N ILE A 67 22.35 -7.53 5.37
CA ILE A 67 22.19 -8.94 5.72
C ILE A 67 21.77 -9.77 4.49
N GLU A 68 20.99 -9.19 3.58
CA GLU A 68 20.61 -9.81 2.29
C GLU A 68 21.81 -9.95 1.35
N GLU A 69 22.59 -8.88 1.18
CA GLU A 69 23.79 -8.91 0.34
C GLU A 69 24.81 -9.93 0.85
N ILE A 70 25.00 -10.00 2.17
CA ILE A 70 25.86 -11.03 2.76
C ILE A 70 25.27 -12.42 2.50
N ALA A 71 23.95 -12.61 2.62
CA ALA A 71 23.31 -13.89 2.34
C ALA A 71 23.58 -14.38 0.92
N ASP A 72 23.37 -13.49 -0.06
CA ASP A 72 23.57 -13.79 -1.47
C ASP A 72 25.05 -14.08 -1.77
N HIS A 73 25.96 -13.42 -1.05
CA HIS A 73 27.39 -13.67 -1.15
C HIS A 73 27.83 -15.03 -0.56
N ILE A 74 27.32 -15.41 0.62
CA ILE A 74 27.78 -16.61 1.33
C ILE A 74 27.16 -17.90 0.81
N ILE A 75 26.00 -17.84 0.14
CA ILE A 75 25.30 -19.02 -0.37
C ILE A 75 25.83 -19.38 -1.76
N PRO A 76 26.42 -20.57 -1.95
CA PRO A 76 26.87 -21.03 -3.27
C PRO A 76 25.73 -21.09 -4.30
N LYS A 77 26.04 -20.76 -5.55
CA LYS A 77 25.06 -20.65 -6.65
C LYS A 77 24.38 -21.99 -6.98
N ASP A 78 25.05 -23.10 -6.73
CA ASP A 78 24.58 -24.48 -6.90
C ASP A 78 23.54 -24.90 -5.85
N CYS A 79 23.30 -24.09 -4.81
CA CYS A 79 22.39 -24.40 -3.72
C CYS A 79 21.03 -23.72 -3.90
N GLU A 80 20.37 -24.02 -5.03
CA GLU A 80 19.13 -23.38 -5.49
C GLU A 80 17.97 -23.50 -4.48
N LYS A 81 17.78 -24.68 -3.89
CA LYS A 81 16.75 -24.92 -2.84
C LYS A 81 16.93 -24.03 -1.60
N ILE A 82 18.17 -23.65 -1.28
CA ILE A 82 18.49 -22.80 -0.14
C ILE A 82 18.18 -21.35 -0.49
N ARG A 83 18.59 -20.92 -1.70
CA ARG A 83 18.28 -19.59 -2.22
C ARG A 83 16.78 -19.34 -2.30
N GLU A 84 16.00 -20.34 -2.72
CA GLU A 84 14.54 -20.26 -2.75
C GLU A 84 13.94 -20.13 -1.34
N ARG A 85 14.35 -20.98 -0.39
CA ARG A 85 13.87 -20.90 1.00
C ARG A 85 14.24 -19.59 1.67
N LEU A 86 15.46 -19.11 1.45
CA LEU A 86 15.90 -17.82 1.98
C LEU A 86 15.17 -16.66 1.28
N GLY A 87 15.01 -16.71 -0.05
CA GLY A 87 14.22 -15.74 -0.81
C GLY A 87 12.77 -15.66 -0.33
N ASN A 88 12.16 -16.77 0.06
CA ASN A 88 10.82 -16.77 0.68
C ASN A 88 10.80 -16.13 2.07
N ILE A 89 11.87 -16.26 2.84
CA ILE A 89 12.02 -15.62 4.16
C ILE A 89 12.28 -14.12 4.01
N MET A 90 13.11 -13.71 3.05
CA MET A 90 13.56 -12.33 2.89
C MET A 90 12.62 -11.51 1.97
N GLY A 91 12.15 -12.07 0.86
CA GLY A 91 11.41 -11.36 -0.20
C GLY A 91 9.91 -11.61 -0.30
N GLY A 92 9.33 -12.45 0.57
CA GLY A 92 7.88 -12.75 0.52
C GLY A 92 7.01 -11.92 1.47
N LYS A 93 7.58 -11.31 2.51
CA LYS A 93 6.81 -10.59 3.54
C LYS A 93 7.50 -9.34 4.12
N ILE A 94 8.82 -9.21 3.91
CA ILE A 94 9.70 -8.30 4.69
C ILE A 94 10.19 -7.11 3.86
N LEU A 95 10.12 -7.20 2.52
CA LEU A 95 10.57 -6.15 1.60
C LEU A 95 9.53 -5.05 1.30
N GLN A 96 8.38 -5.00 1.98
CA GLN A 96 7.51 -3.83 1.80
C GLN A 96 8.14 -2.64 2.53
N LEU A 97 8.86 -1.81 1.76
CA LEU A 97 9.47 -0.58 2.27
C LEU A 97 8.40 0.28 2.95
N GLU A 98 8.80 1.05 3.97
CA GLU A 98 7.88 2.00 4.61
C GLU A 98 7.27 2.96 3.57
N SER A 99 8.04 3.34 2.55
CA SER A 99 7.57 4.11 1.39
C SER A 99 6.49 3.39 0.59
N GLU A 100 6.62 2.09 0.34
CA GLU A 100 5.63 1.29 -0.36
C GLU A 100 4.35 1.11 0.45
N ARG A 101 4.48 0.90 1.76
CA ARG A 101 3.33 0.80 2.67
C ARG A 101 2.58 2.12 2.80
N LEU A 102 3.30 3.24 2.84
CA LEU A 102 2.72 4.59 2.85
C LEU A 102 2.06 4.92 1.50
N LEU A 103 2.66 4.49 0.39
CA LEU A 103 2.10 4.63 -0.95
C LEU A 103 0.78 3.86 -1.07
N GLU A 104 0.76 2.58 -0.69
CA GLU A 104 -0.45 1.74 -0.71
C GLU A 104 -1.56 2.33 0.18
N LYS A 105 -1.21 2.74 1.40
CA LYS A 105 -2.16 3.43 2.30
C LYS A 105 -2.67 4.74 1.69
N GLY A 106 -1.79 5.49 1.03
CA GLY A 106 -2.13 6.72 0.32
C GLY A 106 -3.10 6.48 -0.83
N GLN A 107 -2.86 5.43 -1.64
CA GLN A 107 -3.72 5.01 -2.74
C GLN A 107 -5.11 4.59 -2.24
N LEU A 108 -5.17 3.72 -1.23
CA LEU A 108 -6.44 3.27 -0.64
C LEU A 108 -7.26 4.45 -0.08
N LEU A 109 -6.62 5.37 0.64
CA LEU A 109 -7.28 6.57 1.15
C LEU A 109 -7.71 7.51 0.02
N GLY A 110 -6.88 7.67 -1.01
CA GLY A 110 -7.17 8.47 -2.19
C GLY A 110 -8.38 7.93 -2.96
N GLU A 111 -8.42 6.63 -3.22
CA GLU A 111 -9.55 5.96 -3.88
C GLU A 111 -10.84 6.03 -3.06
N ALA A 112 -10.77 5.80 -1.75
CA ALA A 112 -11.93 5.89 -0.87
C ALA A 112 -12.50 7.32 -0.88
N LYS A 113 -11.64 8.33 -0.74
CA LYS A 113 -12.05 9.75 -0.82
C LYS A 113 -12.59 10.12 -2.19
N GLY A 114 -11.93 9.68 -3.26
CA GLY A 114 -12.35 9.93 -4.64
C GLY A 114 -13.71 9.33 -4.95
N ARG A 115 -13.94 8.07 -4.56
CA ARG A 115 -15.25 7.41 -4.70
C ARG A 115 -16.34 8.10 -3.91
N ALA A 116 -16.08 8.45 -2.66
CA ALA A 116 -17.06 9.16 -1.82
C ALA A 116 -17.42 10.53 -2.39
N ALA A 117 -16.42 11.32 -2.82
CA ALA A 117 -16.63 12.61 -3.44
C ALA A 117 -17.39 12.49 -4.77
N GLY A 118 -17.00 11.53 -5.63
CA GLY A 118 -17.67 11.28 -6.91
C GLY A 118 -19.13 10.86 -6.75
N LEU A 119 -19.46 10.02 -5.77
CA LEU A 119 -20.84 9.64 -5.48
C LEU A 119 -21.70 10.82 -5.03
N ILE A 120 -21.19 11.64 -4.12
CA ILE A 120 -21.92 12.83 -3.63
C ILE A 120 -22.13 13.82 -4.78
N GLN A 121 -21.08 14.07 -5.56
CA GLN A 121 -21.14 14.99 -6.69
C GLN A 121 -22.13 14.49 -7.75
N GLY A 122 -22.00 13.23 -8.18
CA GLY A 122 -22.91 12.63 -9.16
C GLY A 122 -24.37 12.60 -8.71
N GLN A 123 -24.64 12.31 -7.43
CA GLN A 123 -26.01 12.39 -6.89
C GLN A 123 -26.56 13.81 -6.86
N SER A 124 -25.70 14.82 -6.63
CA SER A 124 -26.11 16.22 -6.62
C SER A 124 -26.35 16.75 -8.03
N GLU A 125 -25.55 16.33 -9.00
CA GLU A 125 -25.68 16.68 -10.41
C GLU A 125 -26.91 16.00 -11.02
N GLY A 126 -27.10 14.70 -10.79
CA GLY A 126 -28.29 13.96 -11.24
C GLY A 126 -29.60 14.54 -10.69
N ARG A 127 -29.64 14.90 -9.40
CA ARG A 127 -30.82 15.57 -8.84
C ARG A 127 -31.08 16.95 -9.45
N LYS A 128 -30.04 17.68 -9.83
CA LYS A 128 -30.20 18.98 -10.52
C LYS A 128 -30.73 18.78 -11.94
N THR A 129 -30.22 17.80 -12.69
CA THR A 129 -30.69 17.51 -14.05
C THR A 129 -32.16 17.05 -14.04
N GLU A 130 -32.53 16.14 -13.12
CA GLU A 130 -33.92 15.69 -12.96
C GLU A 130 -34.88 16.85 -12.62
N ARG A 131 -34.46 17.76 -11.74
CA ARG A 131 -35.26 18.94 -11.39
C ARG A 131 -35.40 19.91 -12.56
N ILE A 132 -34.36 20.07 -13.37
CA ILE A 132 -34.40 20.88 -14.59
C ILE A 132 -35.37 20.26 -15.61
N GLU A 133 -35.25 18.97 -15.91
CA GLU A 133 -36.16 18.26 -16.83
C GLU A 133 -37.62 18.31 -16.35
N ALA A 134 -37.86 18.17 -15.04
CA ALA A 134 -39.20 18.31 -14.48
C ALA A 134 -39.80 19.70 -14.74
N ILE A 135 -39.01 20.77 -14.60
CA ILE A 135 -39.44 22.14 -14.91
C ILE A 135 -39.73 22.28 -16.42
N GLN A 136 -38.86 21.76 -17.29
CA GLN A 136 -39.07 21.80 -18.74
C GLN A 136 -40.36 21.10 -19.14
N ASN A 137 -40.63 19.92 -18.58
CA ASN A 137 -41.87 19.17 -18.80
C ASN A 137 -43.10 19.97 -18.34
N MET A 138 -43.04 20.65 -17.19
CA MET A 138 -44.13 21.51 -16.71
C MET A 138 -44.37 22.71 -17.64
N ILE A 139 -43.31 23.32 -18.18
CA ILE A 139 -43.42 24.42 -19.17
C ILE A 139 -44.08 23.91 -20.45
N SER A 140 -43.65 22.75 -20.96
CA SER A 140 -44.22 22.10 -22.15
C SER A 140 -45.70 21.74 -21.99
N LEU A 141 -46.12 21.41 -20.76
CA LEU A 141 -47.53 21.17 -20.40
C LEU A 141 -48.35 22.47 -20.19
N GLY A 142 -47.75 23.64 -20.35
CA GLY A 142 -48.42 24.94 -20.26
C GLY A 142 -48.64 25.46 -18.83
N LEU A 143 -47.88 24.99 -17.83
CA LEU A 143 -47.95 25.56 -16.49
C LEU A 143 -47.37 26.98 -16.45
N THR A 144 -48.00 27.86 -15.66
CA THR A 144 -47.54 29.24 -15.47
C THR A 144 -46.31 29.30 -14.55
N LYS A 145 -45.41 30.28 -14.80
CA LYS A 145 -44.19 30.51 -14.01
C LYS A 145 -44.47 30.56 -12.50
N GLU A 146 -45.52 31.27 -12.09
CA GLU A 146 -45.91 31.41 -10.68
C GLU A 146 -46.19 30.08 -9.98
N LYS A 147 -46.84 29.13 -10.67
CA LYS A 147 -47.11 27.78 -10.11
C LYS A 147 -45.83 26.97 -9.96
N ILE A 148 -44.91 27.05 -10.91
CA ILE A 148 -43.64 26.32 -10.87
C ILE A 148 -42.75 26.84 -9.73
N LEU A 149 -42.72 28.17 -9.52
CA LEU A 149 -41.93 28.79 -8.46
C LEU A 149 -42.42 28.51 -7.02
N THR A 150 -43.59 27.87 -6.86
CA THR A 150 -44.03 27.38 -5.54
C THR A 150 -43.23 26.18 -5.05
N VAL A 151 -42.64 25.40 -5.96
CA VAL A 151 -41.90 24.15 -5.67
C VAL A 151 -40.42 24.26 -6.05
N TYR A 152 -40.10 25.07 -7.05
CA TYR A 152 -38.75 25.25 -7.59
C TYR A 152 -38.24 26.67 -7.40
N SER A 153 -36.92 26.83 -7.32
CA SER A 153 -36.32 28.17 -7.20
C SER A 153 -36.28 28.91 -8.54
N GLU A 154 -36.25 30.24 -8.49
CA GLU A 154 -36.13 31.06 -9.70
C GLU A 154 -34.83 30.79 -10.47
N LYS A 155 -33.76 30.39 -9.76
CA LYS A 155 -32.50 29.97 -10.36
C LYS A 155 -32.67 28.70 -11.21
N GLU A 156 -33.29 27.66 -10.65
CA GLU A 156 -33.55 26.40 -11.36
C GLU A 156 -34.46 26.60 -12.57
N TYR A 157 -35.46 27.49 -12.45
CA TYR A 157 -36.35 27.87 -13.55
C TYR A 157 -35.59 28.55 -14.70
N ASN A 158 -34.73 29.51 -14.38
CA ASN A 158 -33.92 30.21 -15.40
C ASN A 158 -32.89 29.27 -16.05
N ASP A 159 -32.27 28.38 -15.27
CA ASP A 159 -31.35 27.36 -15.78
C ASP A 159 -32.07 26.41 -16.75
N ALA A 160 -33.31 26.00 -16.43
CA ALA A 160 -34.13 25.16 -17.29
C ALA A 160 -34.51 25.84 -18.62
N ILE A 161 -34.95 27.11 -18.58
CA ILE A 161 -35.23 27.90 -19.80
C ILE A 161 -33.98 28.05 -20.66
N LYS A 162 -32.84 28.35 -20.03
CA LYS A 162 -31.57 28.50 -20.75
C LYS A 162 -31.17 27.19 -21.44
N SER A 163 -31.37 26.05 -20.79
CA SER A 163 -31.11 24.73 -21.40
C SER A 163 -32.01 24.48 -22.62
N MET A 164 -33.31 24.80 -22.54
CA MET A 164 -34.24 24.65 -23.67
C MET A 164 -33.88 25.55 -24.87
N LEU A 165 -33.34 26.74 -24.62
CA LEU A 165 -32.91 27.68 -25.67
C LEU A 165 -31.61 27.25 -26.38
N VAL A 166 -30.84 26.34 -25.80
CA VAL A 166 -29.59 25.81 -26.37
C VAL A 166 -29.85 24.53 -27.20
N GLU A 167 -30.94 23.82 -26.91
CA GLU A 167 -31.35 22.60 -27.62
C GLU A 167 -32.35 22.85 -28.78
N ALA A 168 -32.78 24.11 -28.99
CA ALA A 168 -33.69 24.54 -30.05
C ALA A 168 -32.95 25.12 -31.27
#